data_AF-A0A920VY06-F1
#
_entry.id   AF-A0A920VY06-F1
#
_cell.length_a   1.000
_cell.length_b   1.000
_cell.length_c   1.000
_cell.angle_alpha   90.00
_cell.angle_beta   90.00
_cell.angle_gamma   90.00
#
_symmetry.space_group_name_H-M   'P 1'
#
loop_
_entity.id
_entity.type
_entity.pdbx_description
1 polymer ?
#
loop_
_entity_poly.entity_id
_entity_poly.type
_entity_poly.pdbx_seq_one_letter_code
_entity_poly.pdbx_strand_id
1 'polypeptide(L)'
;MIRTKDWKYFLHEKFSPQLFDLKNDPEEFYDLGDVSGISSCGKEMHEQLFTWFRERLIRTEMEHNFLFEMGLRGIKRMGILIGHW
;
A
#
# COMPACT_ATOMS: atom_id res chain seq x y z
N MET A 1 5.85 -2.86 8.12
CA MET A 1 5.22 -2.50 9.40
C MET A 1 4.42 -1.23 9.18
N ILE A 2 3.22 -1.18 9.74
CA ILE A 2 2.37 0.02 9.78
C ILE A 2 1.97 0.28 11.24
N ARG A 3 1.85 1.56 11.60
CA ARG A 3 1.47 1.99 12.95
C ARG A 3 0.50 3.16 12.87
N THR A 4 -0.62 3.03 13.55
CA THR A 4 -1.58 4.11 13.81
C THR A 4 -1.48 4.52 15.28
N LYS A 5 -2.41 5.37 15.75
CA LYS A 5 -2.47 5.73 17.17
C LYS A 5 -2.85 4.55 18.06
N ASP A 6 -3.73 3.68 17.56
CA ASP A 6 -4.33 2.61 18.35
C ASP A 6 -3.72 1.23 18.04
N TRP A 7 -3.10 1.05 16.87
CA TRP A 7 -2.64 -0.26 16.42
C TRP A 7 -1.23 -0.23 15.84
N LYS A 8 -0.49 -1.32 16.05
CA LYS A 8 0.78 -1.59 15.38
C LYS A 8 0.75 -2.97 14.75
N TYR A 9 1.09 -3.04 13.46
CA TYR A 9 1.02 -4.27 12.68
C TYR A 9 2.33 -4.56 11.94
N PHE A 10 2.81 -5.79 12.10
CA PHE A 10 3.95 -6.34 11.38
C PHE A 10 3.48 -7.43 10.43
N LEU A 11 3.75 -7.23 9.15
CA LEU A 11 3.67 -8.27 8.15
C LEU A 11 5.02 -8.99 8.07
N HIS A 12 5.00 -10.30 8.19
CA HIS A 12 6.13 -11.18 7.94
C HIS A 12 5.83 -12.04 6.70
N GLU A 13 6.80 -12.18 5.80
CA GLU A 13 6.63 -12.99 4.57
C GLU A 13 6.62 -14.50 4.86
N LYS A 14 7.26 -14.93 5.95
CA LYS A 14 7.50 -16.35 6.27
C LYS A 14 7.01 -16.76 7.65
N PHE A 15 6.44 -15.84 8.40
CA PHE A 15 5.98 -16.06 9.78
C PHE A 15 4.57 -15.50 9.95
N SER A 16 3.90 -15.90 11.04
CA SER A 16 2.64 -15.27 11.43
C SER A 16 2.83 -13.76 11.58
N PRO A 17 1.86 -12.94 11.13
CA PRO A 17 1.91 -11.51 11.37
C PRO A 17 1.81 -11.22 12.88
N GLN A 18 2.28 -10.05 13.29
CA GLN A 18 2.17 -9.60 14.68
C GLN A 18 1.26 -8.37 14.76
N LEU A 19 0.44 -8.31 15.80
CA LEU A 19 -0.53 -7.23 16.00
C LEU A 19 -0.54 -6.80 17.47
N PHE A 20 -0.30 -5.52 17.71
CA PHE A 20 -0.34 -4.94 19.05
C PHE A 20 -1.40 -3.85 19.15
N ASP A 21 -2.15 -3.87 20.24
CA ASP A 21 -3.13 -2.84 20.63
C ASP A 21 -2.40 -1.78 21.46
N LEU A 22 -2.06 -0.64 20.86
CA LEU A 22 -1.31 0.43 21.53
C LEU A 22 -2.14 1.20 22.56
N LYS A 23 -3.47 1.05 22.54
CA LYS A 23 -4.35 1.74 23.48
C LYS A 23 -4.39 1.02 24.83
N ASN A 24 -4.44 -0.30 24.80
CA ASN A 24 -4.49 -1.14 25.99
C ASN A 24 -3.12 -1.71 26.39
N ASP A 25 -2.20 -1.84 25.42
CA ASP A 25 -0.85 -2.38 25.58
C ASP A 25 0.19 -1.49 24.88
N PRO A 26 0.47 -0.30 25.43
CA PRO A 26 1.41 0.66 24.83
C PRO A 26 2.86 0.16 24.82
N GLU A 27 3.19 -0.82 25.67
CA GLU A 27 4.51 -1.41 25.80
C GLU A 27 4.70 -2.66 24.92
N GLU A 28 3.68 -3.06 24.14
CA GLU A 28 3.75 -4.12 23.14
C GLU A 28 4.09 -5.51 23.70
N PHE A 29 3.57 -5.86 24.88
CA PHE A 29 3.81 -7.16 25.52
C PHE A 29 2.93 -8.30 24.97
N TYR A 30 1.76 -8.00 24.40
CA TYR A 30 0.78 -9.00 24.00
C TYR A 30 0.57 -9.01 22.47
N ASP A 31 1.06 -10.07 21.82
CA ASP A 31 0.86 -10.27 20.39
C ASP A 31 -0.52 -10.90 20.10
N LEU A 32 -1.36 -10.16 19.39
CA LEU A 32 -2.70 -10.55 18.96
C LEU A 32 -2.71 -11.15 17.53
N GLY A 33 -1.55 -11.27 16.89
CA GLY A 33 -1.41 -11.74 15.52
C GLY A 33 -1.59 -13.26 15.34
N ASP A 34 -1.31 -14.04 16.38
CA ASP A 34 -1.33 -15.52 16.36
C ASP A 34 -2.67 -16.14 16.77
N VAL A 35 -3.68 -15.32 17.11
CA VAL A 35 -4.96 -15.79 17.65
C VAL A 35 -5.86 -16.37 16.56
N SER A 36 -5.50 -17.50 15.98
CA SER A 36 -6.33 -18.40 15.13
C SER A 36 -7.03 -17.81 13.89
N GLY A 37 -6.89 -16.51 13.64
CA GLY A 37 -7.51 -15.78 12.56
C GLY A 37 -7.18 -14.31 12.71
N ILE A 38 -6.69 -13.69 11.63
CA ILE A 38 -6.43 -12.25 11.60
C ILE A 38 -7.73 -11.54 12.00
N SER A 39 -7.70 -10.86 13.14
CA SER A 39 -8.81 -10.05 13.64
C SER A 39 -9.24 -9.04 12.57
N SER A 40 -10.47 -8.53 12.64
CA SER A 40 -10.93 -7.48 11.71
C SER A 40 -9.94 -6.31 11.66
N CYS A 41 -9.40 -5.90 12.82
CA CYS A 41 -8.35 -4.89 12.94
C CYS A 41 -7.06 -5.28 12.20
N GLY A 42 -6.60 -6.53 12.33
CA GLY A 42 -5.43 -7.01 11.61
C GLY A 42 -5.62 -7.00 10.08
N LYS A 43 -6.82 -7.31 9.59
CA LYS A 43 -7.14 -7.26 8.15
C LYS A 43 -7.13 -5.82 7.63
N GLU A 44 -7.68 -4.90 8.41
CA GLU A 44 -7.67 -3.48 8.07
C GLU A 44 -6.22 -2.94 8.02
N MET A 45 -5.41 -3.25 9.04
CA MET A 45 -3.99 -2.87 9.05
C MET A 45 -3.22 -3.48 7.88
N HIS A 46 -3.53 -4.73 7.51
CA HIS A 46 -2.95 -5.38 6.34
C HIS A 46 -3.33 -4.65 5.05
N GLU A 47 -4.60 -4.31 4.84
CA GLU A 47 -5.04 -3.61 3.63
C GLU A 47 -4.45 -2.20 3.54
N GLN A 48 -4.32 -1.49 4.66
CA GLN A 48 -3.65 -0.18 4.70
C GLN A 48 -2.18 -0.31 4.29
N LEU A 49 -1.46 -1.30 4.84
CA LEU A 49 -0.07 -1.57 4.47
C LEU A 49 0.06 -1.95 2.99
N PHE A 50 -0.85 -2.79 2.49
CA PHE A 50 -0.85 -3.24 1.11
C PHE A 50 -1.16 -2.11 0.14
N THR A 51 -2.12 -1.25 0.47
CA THR A 51 -2.44 -0.04 -0.30
C THR A 51 -1.24 0.90 -0.35
N TRP A 52 -0.59 1.14 0.79
CA TRP A 52 0.63 1.93 0.82
C TRP A 52 1.71 1.36 -0.10
N PHE A 53 1.90 0.03 -0.13
CA PHE A 53 2.86 -0.59 -1.04
C PHE A 53 2.53 -0.36 -2.52
N ARG A 54 1.25 -0.36 -2.92
CA ARG A 54 0.80 -0.11 -4.30
C ARG A 54 0.92 1.35 -4.71
N GLU A 55 0.80 2.27 -3.75
CA GLU A 55 0.88 3.72 -3.99
C GLU A 55 2.31 4.27 -3.93
N ARG A 56 3.30 3.43 -3.61
CA ARG A 56 4.70 3.88 -3.59
C ARG A 56 5.10 4.41 -4.95
N LEU A 57 5.75 5.58 -4.93
CA LEU A 57 6.37 6.16 -6.10
C LEU A 57 7.59 5.31 -6.48
N ILE A 58 7.40 4.37 -7.41
CA ILE A 58 8.45 3.49 -7.92
C ILE A 58 9.21 4.13 -9.09
N ARG A 59 8.54 5.01 -9.85
CA ARG A 59 9.10 5.71 -11.01
C ARG A 59 9.26 7.20 -10.70
N THR A 60 10.49 7.68 -10.68
CA THR A 60 10.85 9.07 -10.31
C THR A 60 11.52 9.82 -11.47
N GLU A 61 11.73 9.17 -12.61
CA GLU A 61 12.43 9.70 -13.78
C GLU A 61 11.65 10.80 -14.50
N MET A 62 10.34 10.92 -14.25
CA MET A 62 9.47 11.93 -14.85
C MET A 62 8.45 12.46 -13.84
N GLU A 63 8.17 13.75 -13.94
CA GLU A 63 7.11 14.41 -13.18
C GLU A 63 5.73 13.82 -13.48
N HIS A 64 4.90 13.69 -12.45
CA HIS A 64 3.59 13.04 -12.56
C HIS A 64 2.69 13.72 -13.61
N ASN A 65 2.70 15.05 -13.65
CA ASN A 65 1.87 15.84 -14.56
C ASN A 65 2.22 15.62 -16.04
N PHE A 66 3.50 15.33 -16.33
CA PHE A 66 3.96 15.10 -17.71
C PHE A 66 3.34 13.84 -18.32
N LEU A 67 2.97 12.84 -17.51
CA LEU A 67 2.35 11.60 -17.99
C LEU A 67 1.02 11.84 -18.72
N PHE A 68 0.25 12.84 -18.30
CA PHE A 68 -1.03 13.17 -18.94
C PHE A 68 -0.82 13.76 -20.34
N GLU A 69 0.33 14.37 -20.61
CA GLU A 69 0.67 14.92 -21.92
C GLU A 69 1.09 13.83 -22.91
N MET A 70 1.63 12.71 -22.42
CA MET A 70 2.11 11.57 -23.21
C MET A 70 1.00 10.65 -23.76
N GLY A 71 -0.27 10.93 -23.45
CA GLY A 71 -1.41 10.13 -23.93
C GLY A 71 -1.67 10.25 -25.44
N LEU A 72 -2.81 9.72 -25.90
CA LEU A 72 -3.21 9.65 -27.32
C LEU A 72 -3.10 10.99 -28.07
N ARG A 73 -3.35 12.13 -27.40
CA ARG A 73 -3.20 13.46 -28.01
C ARG A 73 -1.75 13.78 -28.34
N GLY A 74 -0.81 13.43 -27.45
CA GLY A 74 0.63 13.57 -27.69
C GLY A 74 1.07 12.72 -28.88
N ILE A 75 0.64 11.46 -28.91
CA ILE A 75 0.96 10.49 -29.96
C ILE A 75 0.44 10.96 -31.33
N LYS A 76 -0.81 11.47 -31.41
CA LYS A 76 -1.36 12.06 -32.64
C LYS A 76 -0.58 13.29 -33.12
N ARG A 77 -0.13 14.18 -32.21
CA ARG A 77 0.71 15.34 -32.57
C ARG A 77 2.06 14.91 -33.16
N MET A 78 2.58 13.75 -32.75
CA MET A 78 3.80 13.16 -33.29
C MET A 78 3.57 12.44 -34.64
N GLY A 79 2.35 12.47 -35.19
CA GLY A 79 2.02 11.86 -36.48
C GLY A 79 1.69 10.37 -36.42
N ILE A 80 1.61 9.77 -35.22
CA ILE A 80 1.24 8.35 -35.07
C ILE A 80 -0.29 8.25 -35.00
N LEU A 81 -0.88 7.59 -35.99
CA LEU A 81 -2.32 7.38 -36.11
C LEU A 81 -2.67 5.90 -35.86
N ILE A 82 -3.40 5.63 -34.78
CA ILE A 82 -3.89 4.28 -34.43
C ILE A 82 -5.39 4.23 -34.73
N GLY A 83 -5.84 3.22 -35.49
CA GLY A 83 -7.26 3.01 -35.81
C GLY A 83 -7.85 4.02 -36.81
N HIS A 84 -7.02 4.55 -37.71
CA HIS A 84 -7.48 5.35 -38.84
C HIS A 84 -7.56 4.47 -40.09
N TRP A 85 -8.72 4.48 -40.76
CA TRP A 85 -8.98 3.83 -42.05
C TRP A 85 -9.54 4.85 -43.04
#